data_AF-A0A7W1W0X5-F1
#
_entry.id   AF-A0A7W1W0X5-F1
#
_cell.length_a   1.000
_cell.length_b   1.000
_cell.length_c   1.000
_cell.angle_alpha   90.00
_cell.angle_beta   90.00
_cell.angle_gamma   90.00
#
_symmetry.space_group_name_H-M   'P 1'
#
loop_
_entity.id
_entity.type
_entity.pdbx_description
1 polymer ?
#
loop_
_entity_poly.entity_id
_entity_poly.type
_entity_poly.pdbx_seq_one_letter_code
_entity_poly.pdbx_strand_id
1 'polypeptide(L)'
;MKLLIAMAAGVLLVSCHAKDSYKKFTGNPLLYTKTVKRLNDIVLENNFPPMIASRNYVYASIAAYECVAAGDSSYVSLSGQIRHMPLMPKPIPGKPFDYRFAAVLAFTKVGNAVTFPEGSMMGYYDDVVKQAEEEGMPDDVLENTKAFSDTIFAAIMKWSKKDNYLQTRSSSKYTVTNVDGRWVPTPPSYSSAMEPHWMEIRT
;
A
#
# COMPACT_ATOMS: atom_id res chain seq x y z
N MET A 1 11.92 24.54 49.18
CA MET A 1 10.64 24.73 48.44
C MET A 1 10.82 25.44 47.10
N LYS A 2 11.59 26.54 46.99
CA LYS A 2 11.82 27.24 45.70
C LYS A 2 12.55 26.40 44.62
N LEU A 3 13.48 25.52 45.00
CA LEU A 3 14.17 24.62 44.04
C LEU A 3 13.26 23.51 43.47
N LEU A 4 12.29 23.03 44.24
CA LEU A 4 11.36 21.98 43.79
C LEU A 4 10.36 22.51 42.75
N ILE A 5 9.97 23.78 42.85
CA ILE A 5 9.08 24.44 41.88
C ILE A 5 9.82 24.70 40.56
N ALA A 6 11.12 25.03 40.61
CA ALA A 6 11.94 25.22 39.41
C ALA A 6 12.19 23.90 38.64
N MET A 7 12.31 22.77 39.35
CA MET A 7 12.42 21.44 38.73
C MET A 7 11.12 20.99 38.07
N ALA A 8 9.96 21.27 38.69
CA ALA A 8 8.65 20.98 38.09
C ALA A 8 8.36 21.80 36.83
N ALA A 9 8.84 23.05 36.77
CA ALA A 9 8.72 23.89 35.58
C ALA A 9 9.62 23.43 34.42
N GLY A 10 10.79 22.84 34.71
CA GLY A 10 11.69 22.28 33.69
C GLY A 10 11.16 21.03 32.99
N VAL A 11 10.40 20.18 33.70
CA VAL A 11 9.80 18.95 33.13
C VAL A 11 8.63 19.27 32.19
N LEU A 12 7.90 20.37 32.42
CA LEU A 12 6.78 20.78 31.58
C LEU A 12 7.20 21.32 30.20
N LEU A 13 8.45 21.80 30.04
CA LEU A 13 8.93 22.35 28.77
C LEU A 13 9.40 21.27 27.78
N VAL A 14 9.73 20.06 28.25
CA VAL A 14 10.17 18.95 27.39
C VAL A 14 8.98 18.24 26.73
N SER A 15 7.77 18.33 27.32
CA SER A 15 6.57 17.67 26.82
C SER A 15 5.96 18.32 25.56
N CYS A 16 6.29 19.58 25.25
CA CYS A 16 5.75 20.27 24.07
C CYS A 16 6.46 19.95 22.75
N HIS A 17 7.66 19.34 22.77
CA HIS A 17 8.38 19.00 21.52
C HIS A 17 7.89 17.70 20.85
N ALA A 18 7.17 16.83 21.58
CA ALA A 18 6.67 15.55 21.08
C ALA A 18 5.40 15.66 20.22
N LYS A 19 4.71 16.82 20.23
CA LYS A 19 3.39 16.95 19.59
C LYS A 19 3.38 16.89 18.06
N ASP A 20 4.54 17.07 17.42
CA ASP A 20 4.67 17.11 15.96
C ASP A 20 5.82 16.22 15.43
N SER A 21 6.49 15.42 16.27
CA SER A 21 7.54 14.49 15.82
C SER A 21 7.00 13.47 14.82
N TYR A 22 5.78 12.97 15.02
CA TYR A 22 5.13 12.07 14.08
C TYR A 22 5.04 12.67 12.66
N LYS A 23 4.86 13.99 12.51
CA LYS A 23 4.79 14.63 11.18
C LYS A 23 6.10 14.57 10.42
N LYS A 24 7.24 14.50 11.13
CA LYS A 24 8.57 14.28 10.54
C LYS A 24 8.72 12.81 10.13
N PHE A 25 8.25 11.89 10.95
CA PHE A 25 8.23 10.46 10.63
C PHE A 25 7.35 10.16 9.42
N THR A 26 6.07 10.55 9.44
CA THR A 26 5.10 10.33 8.35
C THR A 26 5.42 11.15 7.10
N GLY A 27 6.09 12.28 7.27
CA GLY A 27 6.58 13.14 6.19
C GLY A 27 7.87 12.67 5.53
N ASN A 28 8.54 11.66 6.07
CA ASN A 28 9.80 11.17 5.53
C ASN A 28 9.54 10.26 4.30
N PRO A 29 9.99 10.62 3.08
CA PRO A 29 9.79 9.79 1.89
C PRO A 29 10.48 8.41 1.98
N LEU A 30 11.47 8.26 2.86
CA LEU A 30 12.08 6.96 3.13
C LEU A 30 11.12 5.99 3.81
N LEU A 31 10.10 6.46 4.53
CA LEU A 31 9.08 5.59 5.10
C LEU A 31 8.35 4.84 3.97
N TYR A 32 7.82 5.57 2.99
CA TYR A 32 7.16 4.98 1.82
C TYR A 32 8.11 4.09 1.00
N THR A 33 9.35 4.52 0.80
CA THR A 33 10.37 3.70 0.10
C THR A 33 10.60 2.36 0.81
N LYS A 34 10.71 2.36 2.15
CA LYS A 34 10.82 1.13 2.95
C LYS A 34 9.55 0.27 2.87
N THR A 35 8.36 0.90 2.85
CA THR A 35 7.08 0.20 2.68
C THR A 35 7.02 -0.53 1.33
N VAL A 36 7.40 0.14 0.23
CA VAL A 36 7.48 -0.47 -1.11
C VAL A 36 8.50 -1.60 -1.11
N LYS A 37 9.67 -1.40 -0.50
CA LYS A 37 10.68 -2.44 -0.38
C LYS A 37 10.16 -3.66 0.39
N ARG A 38 9.35 -3.47 1.44
CA ARG A 38 8.79 -4.59 2.19
C ARG A 38 7.88 -5.46 1.33
N LEU A 39 7.05 -4.85 0.48
CA LEU A 39 6.26 -5.59 -0.52
C LEU A 39 7.18 -6.30 -1.52
N ASN A 40 8.28 -5.68 -1.93
CA ASN A 40 9.26 -6.30 -2.82
C ASN A 40 9.95 -7.52 -2.22
N ASP A 41 10.26 -7.47 -0.93
CA ASP A 41 10.85 -8.62 -0.23
C ASP A 41 9.88 -9.81 -0.25
N ILE A 42 8.57 -9.58 -0.05
CA ILE A 42 7.54 -10.63 -0.16
C ILE A 42 7.39 -11.15 -1.60
N VAL A 43 7.44 -10.25 -2.59
CA VAL A 43 7.41 -10.62 -4.01
C VAL A 43 8.57 -11.57 -4.35
N LEU A 44 9.77 -11.27 -3.83
CA LEU A 44 10.96 -12.09 -3.97
C LEU A 44 10.82 -13.44 -3.25
N GLU A 45 10.45 -13.42 -1.96
CA GLU A 45 10.32 -14.62 -1.12
C GLU A 45 9.31 -15.63 -1.69
N ASN A 46 8.26 -15.14 -2.34
CA ASN A 46 7.21 -15.99 -2.93
C ASN A 46 7.43 -16.26 -4.43
N ASN A 47 8.55 -15.80 -5.00
CA ASN A 47 8.89 -15.99 -6.41
C ASN A 47 7.76 -15.60 -7.38
N PHE A 48 7.13 -14.45 -7.13
CA PHE A 48 6.06 -13.96 -7.98
C PHE A 48 6.62 -13.62 -9.39
N PRO A 49 5.99 -14.14 -10.46
CA PRO A 49 6.27 -13.73 -11.83
C PRO A 49 6.28 -12.20 -12.01
N PRO A 50 7.14 -11.65 -12.90
CA PRO A 50 7.23 -10.20 -13.13
C PRO A 50 5.87 -9.54 -13.40
N MET A 51 5.00 -10.19 -14.17
CA MET A 51 3.69 -9.64 -14.53
C MET A 51 2.75 -9.59 -13.31
N ILE A 52 2.72 -10.64 -12.48
CA ILE A 52 1.91 -10.64 -11.25
C ILE A 52 2.46 -9.63 -10.25
N ALA A 53 3.78 -9.54 -10.10
CA ALA A 53 4.41 -8.51 -9.27
C ALA A 53 4.00 -7.10 -9.70
N SER A 54 4.00 -6.81 -11.01
CA SER A 54 3.57 -5.51 -11.54
C SER A 54 2.14 -5.15 -11.10
N ARG A 55 1.21 -6.12 -11.16
CA ARG A 55 -0.18 -5.95 -10.71
C ARG A 55 -0.25 -5.61 -9.23
N ASN A 56 0.54 -6.31 -8.41
CA ASN A 56 0.58 -6.10 -6.96
C ASN A 56 1.05 -4.68 -6.62
N TYR A 57 2.13 -4.21 -7.24
CA TYR A 57 2.63 -2.86 -7.04
C TYR A 57 1.65 -1.79 -7.50
N VAL A 58 1.04 -1.95 -8.69
CA VAL A 58 0.13 -0.93 -9.24
C VAL A 58 -1.05 -0.69 -8.31
N TYR A 59 -1.73 -1.73 -7.82
CA TYR A 59 -2.87 -1.53 -6.92
C TYR A 59 -2.46 -0.92 -5.58
N ALA A 60 -1.35 -1.37 -4.98
CA ALA A 60 -0.87 -0.82 -3.73
C ALA A 60 -0.47 0.66 -3.88
N SER A 61 0.20 1.01 -4.97
CA SER A 61 0.60 2.39 -5.28
C SER A 61 -0.58 3.30 -5.59
N ILE A 62 -1.59 2.83 -6.32
CA ILE A 62 -2.82 3.61 -6.58
C ILE A 62 -3.55 3.88 -5.24
N ALA A 63 -3.64 2.90 -4.35
CA ALA A 63 -4.24 3.10 -3.04
C ALA A 63 -3.51 4.19 -2.23
N ALA A 64 -2.17 4.14 -2.22
CA ALA A 64 -1.35 5.15 -1.56
C ALA A 64 -1.56 6.54 -2.19
N TYR A 65 -1.56 6.61 -3.52
CA TYR A 65 -1.75 7.85 -4.27
C TYR A 65 -3.09 8.51 -3.94
N GLU A 66 -4.18 7.74 -3.91
CA GLU A 66 -5.52 8.27 -3.63
C GLU A 66 -5.66 8.79 -2.20
N CYS A 67 -4.90 8.24 -1.24
CA CYS A 67 -4.81 8.83 0.10
C CYS A 67 -4.15 10.22 0.06
N VAL A 68 -3.05 10.39 -0.68
CA VAL A 68 -2.36 11.68 -0.82
C VAL A 68 -3.22 12.70 -1.57
N ALA A 69 -3.79 12.30 -2.71
CA ALA A 69 -4.64 13.17 -3.55
C ALA A 69 -5.95 13.59 -2.86
N ALA A 70 -6.38 12.86 -1.81
CA ALA A 70 -7.51 13.28 -1.00
C ALA A 70 -7.18 14.43 -0.03
N GLY A 71 -5.90 14.60 0.34
CA GLY A 71 -5.43 15.61 1.28
C GLY A 71 -4.65 16.77 0.67
N ASP A 72 -4.21 16.64 -0.58
CA ASP A 72 -3.40 17.63 -1.28
C ASP A 72 -4.00 17.93 -2.67
N SER A 73 -4.53 19.15 -2.83
CA SER A 73 -5.18 19.60 -4.05
C SER A 73 -4.23 19.79 -5.24
N SER A 74 -2.92 19.71 -5.03
CA SER A 74 -1.94 19.70 -6.13
C SER A 74 -1.92 18.36 -6.90
N TYR A 75 -2.49 17.29 -6.31
CA TYR A 75 -2.62 15.99 -6.95
C TYR A 75 -4.07 15.76 -7.41
N VAL A 76 -4.23 15.29 -8.64
CA VAL A 76 -5.53 14.98 -9.23
C VAL A 76 -5.81 13.48 -9.07
N SER A 77 -6.92 13.12 -8.43
CA SER A 77 -7.34 11.72 -8.30
C SER A 77 -7.31 11.00 -9.65
N LEU A 78 -6.87 9.75 -9.65
CA LEU A 78 -6.87 8.86 -10.81
C LEU A 78 -8.28 8.40 -11.19
N SER A 79 -9.28 8.64 -10.31
CA SER A 79 -10.70 8.47 -10.65
C SER A 79 -11.05 9.34 -11.86
N GLY A 80 -11.61 8.73 -12.90
CA GLY A 80 -11.92 9.43 -14.16
C GLY A 80 -10.73 9.60 -15.13
N GLN A 81 -9.50 9.31 -14.68
CA GLN A 81 -8.33 9.17 -15.56
C GLN A 81 -8.15 7.70 -15.95
N ILE A 82 -8.23 6.81 -14.97
CA ILE A 82 -8.28 5.37 -15.19
C ILE A 82 -9.72 4.99 -15.51
N ARG A 83 -9.96 4.55 -16.76
CA ARG A 83 -11.29 4.38 -17.38
C ARG A 83 -12.34 3.71 -16.51
N HIS A 84 -11.95 2.68 -15.76
CA HIS A 84 -12.85 1.83 -14.96
C HIS A 84 -12.68 2.02 -13.44
N MET A 85 -11.85 2.97 -13.02
CA MET A 85 -11.65 3.25 -11.60
C MET A 85 -12.88 3.96 -11.03
N PRO A 86 -13.46 3.48 -9.92
CA PRO A 86 -14.59 4.15 -9.28
C PRO A 86 -14.15 5.49 -8.69
N LEU A 87 -15.13 6.34 -8.39
CA LEU A 87 -14.87 7.49 -7.52
C LEU A 87 -14.35 7.00 -6.17
N MET A 88 -13.22 7.56 -5.73
CA MET A 88 -12.65 7.21 -4.44
C MET A 88 -13.38 7.89 -3.27
N PRO A 89 -13.52 7.20 -2.12
CA PRO A 89 -13.99 7.79 -0.88
C PRO A 89 -13.21 9.06 -0.51
N LYS A 90 -13.91 10.00 0.13
CA LYS A 90 -13.34 11.24 0.62
C LYS A 90 -13.24 11.20 2.15
N PRO A 91 -12.24 11.89 2.73
CA PRO A 91 -12.12 12.01 4.18
C PRO A 91 -13.35 12.73 4.76
N ILE A 92 -13.70 12.40 6.00
CA ILE A 92 -14.81 13.06 6.69
C ILE A 92 -14.41 14.54 6.95
N PRO A 93 -15.18 15.52 6.48
CA PRO A 93 -14.86 16.93 6.69
C PRO A 93 -14.73 17.29 8.18
N GLY A 94 -13.77 18.15 8.51
CA GLY A 94 -13.58 18.67 9.86
C GLY A 94 -12.88 17.74 10.86
N LYS A 95 -12.51 16.51 10.45
CA LYS A 95 -11.69 15.61 11.27
C LYS A 95 -10.20 15.73 10.92
N PRO A 96 -9.29 15.49 11.89
CA PRO A 96 -7.87 15.50 11.62
C PRO A 96 -7.40 14.15 11.05
N PHE A 97 -6.53 14.18 10.05
CA PHE A 97 -5.94 13.02 9.39
C PHE A 97 -4.47 13.28 9.05
N ASP A 98 -3.65 12.24 9.01
CA ASP A 98 -2.36 12.26 8.32
C ASP A 98 -2.47 11.49 6.99
N TYR A 99 -2.64 12.22 5.88
CA TYR A 99 -2.81 11.62 4.55
C TYR A 99 -1.58 10.85 4.05
N ARG A 100 -0.39 11.25 4.49
CA ARG A 100 0.87 10.56 4.12
C ARG A 100 0.97 9.23 4.84
N PHE A 101 0.57 9.19 6.10
CA PHE A 101 0.47 7.95 6.84
C PHE A 101 -0.67 7.06 6.34
N ALA A 102 -1.84 7.63 6.02
CA ALA A 102 -2.93 6.89 5.37
C ALA A 102 -2.45 6.18 4.09
N ALA A 103 -1.58 6.82 3.31
CA ALA A 103 -0.99 6.24 2.10
C ALA A 103 -0.12 5.01 2.40
N VAL A 104 0.71 5.07 3.45
CA VAL A 104 1.52 3.93 3.93
C VAL A 104 0.64 2.78 4.40
N LEU A 105 -0.41 3.07 5.17
CA LEU A 105 -1.35 2.08 5.68
C LEU A 105 -2.15 1.42 4.53
N ALA A 106 -2.66 2.21 3.59
CA ALA A 106 -3.41 1.71 2.44
C ALA A 106 -2.53 0.87 1.51
N PHE A 107 -1.30 1.30 1.23
CA PHE A 107 -0.32 0.52 0.48
C PHE A 107 -0.09 -0.83 1.14
N THR A 108 0.16 -0.83 2.45
CA THR A 108 0.49 -2.04 3.22
C THR A 108 -0.69 -3.02 3.23
N LYS A 109 -1.92 -2.54 3.45
CA LYS A 109 -3.14 -3.36 3.42
C LYS A 109 -3.44 -3.93 2.05
N VAL A 110 -3.33 -3.13 0.99
CA VAL A 110 -3.53 -3.63 -0.38
C VAL A 110 -2.44 -4.61 -0.75
N GLY A 111 -1.18 -4.29 -0.45
CA GLY A 111 -0.02 -5.17 -0.62
C GLY A 111 -0.26 -6.54 0.02
N ASN A 112 -0.66 -6.55 1.30
CA ASN A 112 -1.04 -7.77 2.02
C ASN A 112 -2.09 -8.60 1.28
N ALA A 113 -3.13 -7.95 0.75
CA ALA A 113 -4.28 -8.62 0.16
C ALA A 113 -4.04 -9.11 -1.27
N VAL A 114 -2.99 -8.63 -1.95
CA VAL A 114 -2.60 -9.06 -3.30
C VAL A 114 -1.38 -10.00 -3.28
N THR A 115 -0.80 -10.28 -2.11
CA THR A 115 0.26 -11.27 -1.91
C THR A 115 -0.20 -12.46 -1.08
N PHE A 116 0.67 -13.46 -0.96
CA PHE A 116 0.53 -14.62 -0.10
C PHE A 116 1.85 -14.81 0.69
N PRO A 117 1.85 -15.43 1.88
CA PRO A 117 0.68 -15.78 2.69
C PRO A 117 -0.09 -14.54 3.16
N GLU A 118 -1.38 -14.73 3.45
CA GLU A 118 -2.17 -13.71 4.14
C GLU A 118 -1.48 -13.34 5.45
N GLY A 119 -1.34 -12.03 5.71
CA GLY A 119 -0.63 -11.52 6.89
C GLY A 119 0.85 -11.18 6.64
N SER A 120 1.39 -11.47 5.46
CA SER A 120 2.81 -11.21 5.10
C SER A 120 3.26 -9.76 5.28
N MET A 121 2.35 -8.78 5.16
CA MET A 121 2.62 -7.36 5.39
C MET A 121 2.14 -6.86 6.76
N MET A 122 1.35 -7.63 7.51
CA MET A 122 0.66 -7.11 8.69
C MET A 122 1.59 -6.90 9.90
N GLY A 123 2.65 -7.68 10.05
CA GLY A 123 3.68 -7.36 11.05
C GLY A 123 4.33 -6.00 10.80
N TYR A 124 4.60 -5.66 9.53
CA TYR A 124 5.11 -4.34 9.17
C TYR A 124 4.08 -3.23 9.40
N TYR A 125 2.80 -3.51 9.13
CA TYR A 125 1.70 -2.58 9.44
C TYR A 125 1.69 -2.22 10.93
N ASP A 126 1.78 -3.23 11.80
CA ASP A 126 1.78 -3.03 13.25
C ASP A 126 3.02 -2.25 13.69
N ASP A 127 4.19 -2.54 13.13
CA ASP A 127 5.43 -1.82 13.42
C ASP A 127 5.34 -0.33 13.08
N VAL A 128 4.82 0.03 11.89
CA VAL A 128 4.73 1.44 11.49
C VAL A 128 3.63 2.20 12.26
N VAL A 129 2.55 1.52 12.64
CA VAL A 129 1.51 2.08 13.52
C VAL A 129 2.08 2.36 14.90
N LYS A 130 2.78 1.38 15.48
CA LYS A 130 3.43 1.53 16.78
C LYS A 130 4.47 2.65 16.76
N GLN A 131 5.27 2.75 15.70
CA GLN A 131 6.23 3.84 15.58
C GLN A 131 5.52 5.21 15.49
N ALA A 132 4.40 5.33 14.78
CA ALA A 132 3.64 6.57 14.73
C ALA A 132 3.12 6.99 16.12
N GLU A 133 2.66 6.02 16.93
CA GLU A 133 2.25 6.22 18.32
C GLU A 133 3.45 6.67 19.20
N GLU A 134 4.60 5.98 19.09
CA GLU A 134 5.84 6.31 19.81
C GLU A 134 6.38 7.71 19.44
N GLU A 135 6.19 8.14 18.19
CA GLU A 135 6.53 9.48 17.70
C GLU A 135 5.49 10.56 18.09
N GLY A 136 4.48 10.21 18.89
CA GLY A 136 3.53 11.14 19.49
C GLY A 136 2.34 11.52 18.60
N MET A 137 1.94 10.66 17.66
CA MET A 137 0.69 10.86 16.91
C MET A 137 -0.52 10.83 17.85
N PRO A 138 -1.39 11.86 17.86
CA PRO A 138 -2.61 11.84 18.67
C PRO A 138 -3.56 10.70 18.26
N ASP A 139 -4.23 10.11 19.24
CA ASP A 139 -5.14 8.96 19.03
C ASP A 139 -6.25 9.27 18.01
N ASP A 140 -6.83 10.47 18.07
CA ASP A 140 -7.87 10.90 17.13
C ASP A 140 -7.34 11.01 15.69
N VAL A 141 -6.13 11.55 15.51
CA VAL A 141 -5.45 11.58 14.20
C VAL A 141 -5.22 10.16 13.71
N LEU A 142 -4.71 9.26 14.56
CA LEU A 142 -4.37 7.90 14.19
C LEU A 142 -5.60 7.08 13.82
N GLU A 143 -6.65 7.10 14.63
CA GLU A 143 -7.91 6.39 14.39
C GLU A 143 -8.58 6.87 13.11
N ASN A 144 -8.67 8.19 12.91
CA ASN A 144 -9.23 8.75 11.68
C ASN A 144 -8.39 8.40 10.45
N THR A 145 -7.05 8.39 10.58
CA THR A 145 -6.12 8.00 9.51
C THR A 145 -6.27 6.52 9.15
N LYS A 146 -6.33 5.62 10.14
CA LYS A 146 -6.60 4.18 9.96
C LYS A 146 -7.94 3.99 9.24
N ALA A 147 -9.01 4.58 9.77
CA ALA A 147 -10.35 4.46 9.20
C ALA A 147 -10.42 4.97 7.75
N PHE A 148 -9.80 6.12 7.45
CA PHE A 148 -9.74 6.62 6.07
C PHE A 148 -8.98 5.67 5.15
N SER A 149 -7.81 5.16 5.58
CA SER A 149 -7.05 4.17 4.81
C SER A 149 -7.87 2.90 4.51
N ASP A 150 -8.73 2.46 5.44
CA ASP A 150 -9.62 1.32 5.26
C ASP A 150 -10.68 1.55 4.19
N THR A 151 -11.22 2.77 4.10
CA THR A 151 -12.17 3.12 3.03
C THR A 151 -11.53 3.04 1.65
N ILE A 152 -10.29 3.54 1.51
CA ILE A 152 -9.53 3.47 0.26
C ILE A 152 -9.18 2.03 -0.08
N PHE A 153 -8.64 1.27 0.88
CA PHE A 153 -8.35 -0.16 0.74
C PHE A 153 -9.57 -0.94 0.24
N ALA A 154 -10.73 -0.78 0.89
CA ALA A 154 -11.94 -1.49 0.53
C ALA A 154 -12.40 -1.18 -0.90
N ALA A 155 -12.34 0.10 -1.30
CA ALA A 155 -12.69 0.53 -2.65
C ALA A 155 -11.72 -0.03 -3.71
N ILE A 156 -10.40 0.03 -3.46
CA ILE A 156 -9.38 -0.51 -4.37
C ILE A 156 -9.50 -2.02 -4.50
N MET A 157 -9.68 -2.76 -3.40
CA MET A 157 -9.83 -4.23 -3.47
C MET A 157 -11.12 -4.65 -4.16
N LYS A 158 -12.22 -3.90 -3.97
CA LYS A 158 -13.47 -4.15 -4.71
C LYS A 158 -13.29 -3.92 -6.21
N TRP A 159 -12.52 -2.90 -6.58
CA TRP A 159 -12.22 -2.57 -7.96
C TRP A 159 -11.23 -3.54 -8.62
N SER A 160 -10.21 -4.00 -7.89
CA SER A 160 -9.18 -4.91 -8.38
C SER A 160 -9.70 -6.31 -8.68
N LYS A 161 -10.71 -6.78 -7.96
CA LYS A 161 -11.37 -8.08 -8.21
C LYS A 161 -12.10 -8.16 -9.56
N LYS A 162 -12.27 -7.03 -10.26
CA LYS A 162 -12.95 -6.92 -11.55
C LYS A 162 -11.99 -6.71 -12.72
N ASP A 163 -10.73 -7.11 -12.58
CA ASP A 163 -9.68 -6.91 -13.60
C ASP A 163 -9.37 -8.15 -14.44
N ASN A 164 -10.20 -9.19 -14.32
CA ASN A 164 -10.04 -10.48 -14.99
C ASN A 164 -8.89 -11.37 -14.46
N TYR A 165 -8.16 -10.96 -13.41
CA TYR A 165 -7.05 -11.75 -12.86
C TYR A 165 -7.47 -13.10 -12.29
N LEU A 166 -8.56 -13.15 -11.51
CA LEU A 166 -9.04 -14.41 -10.92
C LEU A 166 -9.53 -15.39 -11.98
N GLN A 167 -10.20 -14.88 -13.02
CA GLN A 167 -10.74 -15.67 -14.12
C GLN A 167 -9.61 -16.33 -14.94
N THR A 168 -8.50 -15.62 -15.18
CA THR A 168 -7.35 -16.17 -15.91
C THR A 168 -6.61 -17.28 -15.17
N ARG A 169 -6.82 -17.46 -13.85
CA ARG A 169 -6.14 -18.52 -13.08
C ARG A 169 -6.56 -19.94 -13.51
N SER A 170 -7.74 -20.08 -14.11
CA SER A 170 -8.23 -21.35 -14.65
C SER A 170 -8.23 -21.41 -16.18
N SER A 171 -7.63 -20.42 -16.86
CA SER A 171 -7.50 -20.44 -18.32
C SER A 171 -6.54 -21.52 -18.80
N SER A 172 -6.62 -21.85 -20.09
CA SER A 172 -5.73 -22.81 -20.73
C SER A 172 -4.26 -22.41 -20.60
N LYS A 173 -3.38 -23.40 -20.52
CA LYS A 173 -1.94 -23.17 -20.70
C LYS A 173 -1.62 -23.01 -22.18
N TYR A 174 -0.50 -22.37 -22.50
CA TYR A 174 0.04 -22.39 -23.86
C TYR A 174 0.32 -23.83 -24.31
N THR A 175 -0.25 -24.22 -25.44
CA THR A 175 -0.03 -25.53 -26.04
C THR A 175 1.22 -25.49 -26.93
N VAL A 176 2.19 -26.32 -26.62
CA VAL A 176 3.38 -26.51 -27.46
C VAL A 176 3.01 -27.35 -28.68
N THR A 177 3.35 -26.87 -29.87
CA THR A 177 3.06 -27.53 -31.15
C THR A 177 4.32 -27.64 -32.00
N ASN A 178 4.41 -28.67 -32.84
CA ASN A 178 5.52 -28.86 -33.79
C ASN A 178 5.31 -28.02 -35.05
N VAL A 179 5.28 -26.70 -34.88
CA VAL A 179 5.19 -25.74 -35.98
C VAL A 179 6.41 -24.83 -35.90
N ASP A 180 7.16 -24.74 -37.00
CA ASP A 180 8.37 -23.93 -37.08
C ASP A 180 8.09 -22.47 -36.70
N GLY A 181 8.99 -21.88 -35.91
CA GLY A 181 8.89 -20.50 -35.43
C GLY A 181 7.99 -20.28 -34.22
N ARG A 182 7.28 -21.30 -33.71
CA ARG A 182 6.54 -21.19 -32.45
C ARG A 182 7.44 -21.37 -31.24
N TRP A 183 7.13 -20.65 -30.15
CA TRP A 183 7.86 -20.79 -28.90
C TRP A 183 7.71 -22.21 -28.36
N VAL A 184 8.83 -22.74 -27.87
CA VAL A 184 8.93 -24.02 -27.16
C VAL A 184 9.65 -23.80 -25.83
N PRO A 185 9.35 -24.61 -24.80
CA PRO A 185 10.08 -24.56 -23.53
C PRO A 185 11.58 -24.78 -23.73
N THR A 186 12.40 -24.04 -22.96
CA THR A 186 13.86 -24.09 -23.07
C THR A 186 14.50 -24.77 -21.85
N PRO A 187 15.68 -25.41 -22.01
CA PRO A 187 16.44 -25.94 -20.88
C PRO A 187 16.86 -24.83 -19.89
N PRO A 188 17.21 -25.17 -18.63
CA PRO A 188 17.22 -26.53 -18.07
C PRO A 188 15.84 -27.00 -17.60
N SER A 189 14.90 -26.10 -17.30
CA SER A 189 13.64 -26.46 -16.64
C SER A 189 12.55 -26.92 -17.60
N TYR A 190 12.59 -26.53 -18.87
CA TYR A 190 11.50 -26.76 -19.84
C TYR A 190 10.13 -26.36 -19.26
N SER A 191 10.07 -25.25 -18.53
CA SER A 191 8.85 -24.76 -17.89
C SER A 191 7.79 -24.36 -18.90
N SER A 192 6.51 -24.47 -18.52
CA SER A 192 5.41 -23.97 -19.34
C SER A 192 5.50 -22.46 -19.54
N ALA A 193 4.93 -21.96 -20.65
CA ALA A 193 4.85 -20.51 -20.88
C ALA A 193 4.14 -19.83 -19.71
N MET A 194 4.75 -18.76 -19.23
CA MET A 194 4.26 -18.00 -18.09
C MET A 194 3.12 -17.08 -18.52
N GLU A 195 2.00 -17.14 -17.79
CA GLU A 195 0.88 -16.19 -17.93
C GLU A 195 0.41 -15.94 -19.39
N PRO A 196 0.08 -16.98 -20.18
CA PRO A 196 -0.24 -16.82 -21.60
C PRO A 196 -1.48 -15.95 -21.88
N HIS A 197 -2.36 -15.80 -20.89
CA HIS A 197 -3.56 -14.97 -20.95
C HIS A 197 -3.38 -13.60 -20.28
N TRP A 198 -2.14 -13.14 -20.01
CA TRP A 198 -1.92 -11.86 -19.33
C TRP A 198 -2.50 -10.65 -20.08
N MET A 199 -2.55 -10.72 -21.40
CA MET A 199 -3.16 -9.68 -22.25
C MET A 199 -4.68 -9.54 -22.06
N GLU A 200 -5.33 -10.47 -21.37
CA GLU A 200 -6.76 -10.43 -21.05
C GLU A 200 -7.05 -9.71 -19.72
N ILE A 201 -6.00 -9.33 -18.98
CA ILE A 201 -6.13 -8.51 -17.77
C ILE A 201 -6.53 -7.09 -18.18
N ARG A 202 -7.46 -6.52 -17.42
CA ARG A 202 -7.96 -5.16 -17.63
C ARG A 202 -6.83 -4.12 -17.53
N THR A 203 -6.70 -3.27 -18.55
CA THR A 203 -5.72 -2.18 -18.67
C THR A 203 -6.31 -0.81 -18.36
#